data_AF-A0A8T6Y370-F1
#
_entry.id   AF-A0A8T6Y370-F1
#
_cell.length_a   1.000
_cell.length_b   1.000
_cell.length_c   1.000
_cell.angle_alpha   90.00
_cell.angle_beta   90.00
_cell.angle_gamma   90.00
#
_symmetry.space_group_name_H-M   'P 1'
#
loop_
_entity.id
_entity.type
_entity.pdbx_description
1 polymer ?
#
loop_
_entity_poly.entity_id
_entity_poly.type
_entity_poly.pdbx_seq_one_letter_code
_entity_poly.pdbx_strand_id
1 'polypeptide(L)' 'MGCSICGFPMDSGWKVCPNCVSRYETSCENCGRTLQAWWLICPWCETPKHPDHLHVHK' A
#
# COMPACT_ATOMS: atom_id res chain seq x y z
N MET A 1 7.76 8.00 -13.22
CA MET A 1 7.31 6.91 -12.32
C MET A 1 5.82 7.13 -12.10
N GLY A 2 4.95 6.19 -12.45
CA GLY A 2 3.49 6.34 -12.35
C GLY A 2 2.90 5.46 -11.27
N CYS A 3 1.69 5.79 -10.80
CA CYS A 3 0.90 4.94 -9.94
C CYS A 3 0.71 3.57 -10.60
N SER A 4 1.08 2.49 -9.91
CA SER A 4 0.95 1.13 -10.45
C SER A 4 -0.50 0.67 -10.62
N ILE A 5 -1.47 1.40 -10.06
CA ILE A 5 -2.90 1.09 -10.12
C ILE A 5 -3.59 1.82 -11.27
N CYS A 6 -3.38 3.13 -11.41
CA CYS A 6 -4.11 3.95 -12.39
C CYS A 6 -3.22 4.64 -13.42
N GLY A 7 -1.90 4.45 -13.36
CA GLY A 7 -0.94 5.08 -14.26
C GLY A 7 -0.70 6.58 -14.03
N PHE A 8 -1.38 7.19 -13.05
CA PHE A 8 -1.24 8.63 -12.76
C PHE A 8 0.21 9.00 -12.45
N PRO A 9 0.77 10.10 -13.01
CA PRO A 9 2.13 10.54 -12.71
C PRO A 9 2.31 10.80 -11.21
N MET A 10 3.29 10.17 -10.59
CA MET A 10 3.54 10.27 -9.15
C MET A 10 4.90 10.91 -8.89
N ASP A 11 4.95 11.82 -7.93
CA ASP A 11 6.20 12.35 -7.38
C ASP A 11 6.79 11.40 -6.32
N SER A 12 8.12 11.42 -6.20
CA SER A 12 8.87 10.54 -5.29
C SER A 12 8.56 10.75 -3.80
N GLY A 13 7.99 11.89 -3.43
CA GLY A 13 7.56 12.19 -2.06
C GLY A 13 6.12 11.76 -1.72
N TRP A 14 5.34 11.29 -2.71
CA TRP A 14 3.92 11.03 -2.51
C TRP A 14 3.67 9.64 -1.96
N LYS A 15 3.07 9.58 -0.76
CA LYS A 15 2.72 8.31 -0.09
C LYS A 15 1.37 7.75 -0.55
N VAL A 16 0.53 8.58 -1.15
CA VAL A 16 -0.84 8.27 -1.59
C VAL A 16 -1.04 8.85 -2.99
N CYS A 17 -1.68 8.09 -3.89
CA CYS A 17 -2.09 8.60 -5.19
C CYS A 17 -3.27 9.58 -5.03
N PRO A 18 -3.20 10.82 -5.52
CA PRO A 18 -4.35 11.72 -5.43
C PRO A 18 -5.52 11.32 -6.35
N ASN A 19 -5.25 10.52 -7.39
CA ASN A 19 -6.27 10.12 -8.37
C ASN A 19 -7.09 8.90 -7.93
N CYS A 20 -6.44 7.88 -7.36
CA CYS A 20 -7.11 6.63 -6.96
C CYS A 20 -6.92 6.26 -5.49
N VAL A 21 -6.25 7.10 -4.70
CA VAL A 21 -6.04 6.93 -3.24
C VAL A 21 -5.18 5.70 -2.86
N SER A 22 -4.52 5.04 -3.82
CA SER A 22 -3.63 3.91 -3.55
C SER A 22 -2.36 4.34 -2.80
N ARG A 23 -1.98 3.62 -1.74
CA ARG A 23 -0.72 3.83 -1.00
C ARG A 23 0.44 3.03 -1.61
N TYR A 24 1.64 3.62 -1.64
CA TYR A 24 2.82 3.01 -2.25
C TYR A 24 3.47 1.96 -1.31
N GLU A 25 3.67 2.31 -0.05
CA GLU A 25 4.34 1.47 0.95
C GLU A 25 3.80 1.81 2.34
N THR A 26 3.64 0.81 3.21
CA THR A 26 3.28 1.03 4.62
C THR A 26 4.19 0.19 5.49
N SER A 27 4.57 0.67 6.67
CA SER A 27 5.25 -0.17 7.65
C SER A 27 4.26 -1.12 8.33
N CYS A 28 4.73 -2.30 8.73
CA CYS A 28 3.97 -3.19 9.60
C CYS A 28 3.78 -2.54 10.97
N GLU A 29 2.55 -2.50 11.48
CA GLU A 29 2.23 -1.86 12.76
C GLU A 29 2.81 -2.61 13.96
N ASN A 30 3.09 -3.91 13.81
CA ASN A 30 3.67 -4.73 14.86
C ASN A 30 5.21 -4.72 14.85
N CYS A 31 5.85 -4.88 13.68
CA CYS A 31 7.31 -5.03 13.61
C CYS A 31 8.05 -3.87 12.94
N GLY A 32 7.34 -2.86 12.42
CA GLY A 32 7.91 -1.65 11.81
C GLY A 32 8.55 -1.85 10.42
N ARG A 33 8.64 -3.08 9.92
CA ARG A 33 9.23 -3.38 8.60
C ARG A 33 8.35 -2.86 7.48
N THR A 34 8.97 -2.35 6.42
CA THR A 34 8.26 -1.89 5.20
C THR A 34 7.54 -3.05 4.54
N LEU A 35 6.24 -2.88 4.30
CA LEU A 35 5.37 -3.78 3.58
C LEU A 35 5.02 -3.16 2.23
N GLN A 36 5.04 -4.00 1.20
CA GLN A 36 4.53 -3.66 -0.11
C GLN A 36 3.01 -3.46 -0.06
N ALA A 37 2.48 -2.60 -0.93
CA ALA A 37 1.06 -2.22 -0.93
C ALA A 37 0.10 -3.43 -0.95
N TRP A 38 0.43 -4.46 -1.73
CA TRP A 38 -0.43 -5.63 -2.01
C TRP A 38 -0.32 -6.77 -1.00
N TRP A 39 0.50 -6.66 0.05
CA TRP A 39 0.62 -7.72 1.05
C TRP A 39 -0.58 -7.71 2.00
N LEU A 40 -1.23 -8.86 2.14
CA LEU A 40 -2.35 -9.05 3.08
C LEU A 40 -1.86 -9.37 4.50
N ILE A 41 -0.64 -9.89 4.62
CA ILE A 41 -0.02 -10.33 5.88
C ILE A 41 1.48 -10.02 5.85
N CYS A 42 2.04 -9.68 7.01
CA CYS A 42 3.47 -9.46 7.18
C CYS A 42 4.23 -10.80 7.15
N PRO A 43 5.20 -11.02 6.26
CA PRO A 43 5.92 -12.30 6.16
C PRO A 43 6.93 -12.51 7.29
N TRP A 44 7.19 -11.50 8.13
CA TRP A 44 8.16 -11.60 9.22
C TRP A 44 7.54 -11.85 10.59
N CYS A 45 6.31 -11.39 10.81
CA CYS A 45 5.64 -11.52 12.10
C CYS A 45 4.17 -11.90 11.99
N GLU A 46 3.72 -12.29 10.79
CA GLU A 46 2.38 -12.82 10.51
C GLU A 46 1.24 -11.86 10.86
N THR A 47 1.55 -10.59 11.13
CA THR A 47 0.56 -9.56 11.45
C THR A 47 -0.25 -9.23 10.19
N PRO A 48 -1.59 -9.35 10.20
CA PRO A 48 -2.43 -8.94 9.09
C PRO A 48 -2.25 -7.46 8.79
N LYS A 49 -2.21 -7.10 7.51
CA LYS A 49 -2.22 -5.68 7.12
C LYS A 49 -3.65 -5.15 7.24
N HIS A 50 -3.86 -4.03 7.92
CA HIS A 50 -5.19 -3.45 8.08
C HIS A 50 -5.87 -3.27 6.68
N PRO A 51 -7.12 -3.72 6.50
CA PRO A 51 -7.72 -3.94 5.17
C PRO A 51 -8.26 -2.66 4.52
N ASP A 52 -7.61 -1.51 4.65
CA ASP A 52 -8.10 -0.23 4.09
C ASP A 52 -8.00 -0.15 2.55
N HIS A 53 -7.51 -1.21 1.91
CA HIS A 53 -7.44 -1.30 0.45
C HIS A 53 -7.92 -2.63 -0.12
N LEU A 54 -8.69 -3.43 0.62
CA LEU A 54 -9.54 -4.42 -0.04
C LEU A 54 -10.67 -3.66 -0.74
N HIS A 55 -10.35 -3.03 -1.88
CA HIS A 55 -11.35 -2.69 -2.87
C HIS A 55 -11.89 -4.03 -3.36
N VAL A 56 -12.90 -4.53 -2.64
CA VAL A 56 -13.80 -5.57 -3.13
C VAL A 56 -14.51 -4.92 -4.31
N HIS A 57 -13.91 -5.04 -5.48
CA HIS A 57 -14.62 -4.85 -6.74
C HIS A 57 -15.71 -5.92 -6.77
N LYS A 58 -16.89 -5.55 -6.28
CA LYS A 58 -18.14 -6.19 -6.68
C LYS A 58 -18.64 -5.50 -7.95
#